data_AF-A0A2V9Q6P6-F1
#
_entry.id   AF-A0A2V9Q6P6-F1
#
_cell.length_a   1.000
_cell.length_b   1.000
_cell.length_c   1.000
_cell.angle_alpha   90.00
_cell.angle_beta   90.00
_cell.angle_gamma   90.00
#
_symmetry.space_group_name_H-M   'P 1'
#
loop_
_entity.id
_entity.type
_entity.pdbx_description
1 polymer ?
#
loop_
_entity_poly.entity_id
_entity_poly.type
_entity_poly.pdbx_seq_one_letter_code
_entity_poly.pdbx_strand_id
1 'polypeptide(L)'
;MIPADGFYECRTIGPKQKQPFNIGMANDSVFAFAGLWERWRDPSGQIQETCTILTTRPNSLVADVHDRMPVILQTEDYDLWLDPGVTKPALVANCLKPFDARLMKKYPVSARVNRPENDEQPCAQEVPAITIAQTLF
;
A
#
# COMPACT_ATOMS: atom_id res chain seq x y z
N MET A 1 7.99 9.36 -6.60
CA MET A 1 7.84 8.00 -6.02
C MET A 1 7.62 8.12 -4.52
N ILE A 2 6.95 7.16 -3.89
CA ILE A 2 6.71 7.15 -2.43
C ILE A 2 7.30 5.86 -1.85
N PRO A 3 8.45 5.92 -1.15
CA PRO A 3 9.11 4.73 -0.61
C PRO A 3 8.38 4.17 0.61
N ALA A 4 8.41 2.85 0.79
CA ALA A 4 7.85 2.16 1.95
C ALA A 4 8.48 0.77 2.15
N ASP A 5 8.36 0.27 3.37
CA ASP A 5 8.75 -1.10 3.75
C ASP A 5 7.56 -2.07 3.63
N GLY A 6 6.35 -1.52 3.59
CA GLY A 6 5.08 -2.23 3.47
C GLY A 6 3.88 -1.29 3.50
N PHE A 7 2.69 -1.84 3.36
CA PHE A 7 1.43 -1.15 3.58
C PHE A 7 0.46 -2.03 4.37
N TYR A 8 -0.51 -1.40 5.02
CA TYR A 8 -1.50 -2.09 5.83
C TYR A 8 -2.84 -2.15 5.12
N GLU A 9 -3.47 -3.32 5.16
CA GLU A 9 -4.85 -3.48 4.70
C GLU A 9 -5.67 -4.38 5.62
N CYS A 10 -6.97 -4.14 5.68
CA CYS A 10 -7.85 -4.82 6.62
C CYS A 10 -8.86 -5.75 5.93
N ARG A 11 -8.73 -7.06 6.17
CA ARG A 11 -9.74 -8.03 5.74
C ARG A 11 -10.93 -8.02 6.69
N THR A 12 -12.13 -7.82 6.17
CA THR A 12 -13.36 -8.01 6.95
C THR A 12 -13.56 -9.49 7.27
N ILE A 13 -13.66 -9.82 8.55
CA ILE A 13 -13.86 -11.20 9.02
C ILE A 13 -15.25 -11.39 9.67
N GLY A 14 -15.90 -10.32 10.10
CA GLY A 14 -17.28 -10.34 10.61
C GLY A 14 -17.91 -8.95 10.58
N PRO A 15 -19.18 -8.78 11.03
CA PRO A 15 -19.93 -7.53 10.85
C PRO A 15 -19.25 -6.26 11.37
N LYS A 16 -18.40 -6.39 12.40
CA LYS A 16 -17.63 -5.28 12.98
C LYS A 16 -16.17 -5.65 13.25
N GLN A 17 -15.71 -6.76 12.67
CA GLN A 17 -14.39 -7.31 12.95
C GLN A 17 -13.53 -7.31 11.68
N LYS A 18 -12.32 -6.80 11.81
CA LYS A 18 -11.32 -6.71 10.75
C LYS A 18 -10.02 -7.31 11.24
N GLN A 19 -9.35 -8.06 10.37
CA GLN A 19 -7.98 -8.50 10.54
C GLN A 19 -7.06 -7.57 9.72
N PRO A 20 -6.22 -6.76 10.36
CA PRO A 20 -5.17 -6.04 9.67
C PRO A 20 -4.06 -6.98 9.19
N PHE A 21 -3.52 -6.69 8.02
CA PHE A 21 -2.36 -7.35 7.45
C PHE A 21 -1.31 -6.30 7.12
N ASN A 22 -0.04 -6.63 7.36
CA ASN A 22 1.06 -5.95 6.70
C ASN A 22 1.37 -6.69 5.39
N ILE A 23 1.56 -5.94 4.32
CA ILE A 23 1.88 -6.44 2.98
C ILE A 23 3.14 -5.72 2.50
N GLY A 24 4.16 -6.48 2.08
CA GLY A 24 5.46 -5.95 1.67
C GLY A 24 6.23 -6.91 0.77
N MET A 25 7.53 -6.67 0.59
CA MET A 25 8.38 -7.55 -0.24
C MET A 25 8.74 -8.83 0.50
N ALA A 26 8.76 -9.95 -0.22
CA ALA A 26 9.06 -11.26 0.36
C ALA A 26 10.44 -11.35 1.03
N ASN A 27 11.39 -10.54 0.56
CA ASN A 27 12.76 -10.42 1.05
C ASN A 27 12.98 -9.23 1.99
N ASP A 28 11.92 -8.57 2.48
CA ASP A 28 12.00 -7.38 3.35
C ASP A 28 12.68 -6.14 2.73
N SER A 29 12.85 -6.10 1.39
CA SER A 29 13.42 -4.92 0.74
C SER A 29 12.45 -3.75 0.70
N VAL A 30 12.98 -2.54 0.87
CA VAL A 30 12.27 -1.29 0.57
C VAL A 30 11.84 -1.27 -0.90
N PHE A 31 10.65 -0.75 -1.15
CA PHE A 31 10.11 -0.56 -2.49
C PHE A 31 9.44 0.81 -2.60
N ALA A 32 8.94 1.15 -3.79
CA ALA A 32 8.29 2.43 -4.01
C ALA A 32 6.93 2.29 -4.71
N PHE A 33 5.97 3.08 -4.24
CA PHE A 33 4.71 3.28 -4.94
C PHE A 33 4.84 4.32 -6.05
N ALA A 34 4.07 4.11 -7.11
CA ALA A 34 3.77 5.15 -8.09
C ALA A 34 2.94 6.23 -7.40
N GLY A 35 3.51 7.42 -7.29
CA GLY A 35 2.89 8.54 -6.60
C GLY A 35 2.96 9.81 -7.43
N LEU A 36 1.94 10.64 -7.29
CA LEU A 36 1.88 11.99 -7.83
C LEU A 36 2.13 12.98 -6.70
N TRP A 37 2.70 14.13 -7.04
CA TRP A 37 2.95 15.21 -6.09
C TRP A 37 2.61 16.55 -6.75
N GLU A 38 2.12 17.49 -5.95
CA GLU A 38 1.80 18.83 -6.39
C GLU A 38 2.21 19.86 -5.33
N ARG A 39 2.64 21.02 -5.80
CA ARG A 39 2.81 22.23 -5.00
C ARG A 39 1.70 23.21 -5.36
N TRP A 40 0.80 23.44 -4.41
CA TRP A 40 -0.28 24.40 -4.54
C TRP A 40 -0.02 25.63 -3.68
N ARG A 41 -0.44 26.81 -4.13
CA ARG A 41 -0.41 28.04 -3.34
C ARG A 41 -1.84 28.50 -3.09
N ASP A 42 -2.19 28.66 -1.82
CA ASP A 42 -3.51 29.13 -1.43
C ASP A 42 -3.67 30.65 -1.68
N PRO A 43 -4.90 31.20 -1.56
CA PRO A 43 -5.12 32.64 -1.71
C PRO A 43 -4.41 33.52 -0.67
N SER A 44 -4.01 32.95 0.49
CA SER A 44 -3.24 33.67 1.51
C SER A 44 -1.74 33.75 1.18
N GLY A 45 -1.31 33.02 0.15
CA GLY A 45 0.08 32.91 -0.26
C GLY A 45 0.84 31.76 0.39
N GLN A 46 0.18 30.96 1.24
CA GLN A 46 0.74 29.76 1.85
C GLN A 46 0.95 28.69 0.78
N ILE A 47 2.11 28.05 0.82
CA ILE A 47 2.44 26.93 -0.06
C ILE A 47 2.08 25.63 0.66
N GLN A 48 1.34 24.76 -0.02
CA GLN A 48 1.03 23.42 0.42
C GLN A 48 1.60 22.42 -0.58
N GLU A 49 2.35 21.45 -0.07
CA GLU A 49 2.91 20.36 -0.85
C GLU A 49 2.17 19.09 -0.47
N THR A 50 1.58 18.42 -1.45
CA THR A 50 0.79 17.21 -1.23
C THR A 50 1.25 16.12 -2.18
N CYS A 51 1.02 14.87 -1.78
CA CYS A 51 1.23 13.73 -2.64
C CYS A 51 0.08 12.75 -2.51
N THR A 52 -0.04 11.86 -3.49
CA THR A 52 -1.01 10.77 -3.49
C THR A 52 -0.38 9.51 -4.09
N ILE A 53 -0.81 8.35 -3.59
CA ILE A 53 -0.44 7.04 -4.11
C ILE A 53 -1.48 6.60 -5.14
N LEU A 54 -1.01 6.18 -6.32
CA LEU A 54 -1.89 5.58 -7.31
C LEU A 54 -2.30 4.17 -6.89
N THR A 55 -3.54 3.79 -7.18
CA THR A 55 -4.08 2.46 -6.89
C THR A 55 -4.47 1.74 -8.17
N THR A 56 -4.48 0.41 -8.10
CA THR A 56 -4.87 -0.50 -9.18
C THR A 56 -5.68 -1.66 -8.60
N ARG A 57 -6.14 -2.58 -9.46
CA ARG A 57 -6.81 -3.81 -9.03
C ARG A 57 -5.84 -4.67 -8.19
N PRO A 58 -6.32 -5.51 -7.27
CA PRO A 58 -5.44 -6.33 -6.45
C PRO A 58 -4.82 -7.45 -7.29
N ASN A 59 -3.65 -7.92 -6.88
CA ASN A 59 -3.11 -9.20 -7.31
C ASN A 59 -3.70 -10.35 -6.45
N SER A 60 -3.28 -11.59 -6.72
CA SER A 60 -3.79 -12.76 -5.99
C SER A 60 -3.49 -12.77 -4.49
N LEU A 61 -2.46 -12.06 -4.02
CA LEU A 61 -2.10 -12.00 -2.60
C LEU A 61 -3.00 -11.03 -1.81
N VAL A 62 -3.44 -9.95 -2.46
CA VAL A 62 -4.22 -8.86 -1.86
C VAL A 62 -5.74 -9.03 -2.07
N ALA A 63 -6.15 -9.79 -3.09
CA ALA A 63 -7.55 -9.91 -3.50
C ALA A 63 -8.50 -10.48 -2.43
N ASP A 64 -8.00 -11.28 -1.48
CA ASP A 64 -8.79 -11.77 -0.34
C ASP A 64 -8.86 -10.77 0.83
N VAL A 65 -8.10 -9.66 0.76
CA VAL A 65 -8.03 -8.61 1.80
C VAL A 65 -8.78 -7.36 1.39
N HIS A 66 -8.55 -6.86 0.17
CA HIS A 66 -9.13 -5.62 -0.36
C HIS A 66 -9.32 -5.70 -1.88
N ASP A 67 -10.27 -4.92 -2.39
CA ASP A 67 -10.60 -4.81 -3.83
C ASP A 67 -9.64 -3.90 -4.64
N ARG A 68 -8.59 -3.39 -4.01
CA ARG A 68 -7.57 -2.49 -4.59
C ARG A 68 -6.22 -2.76 -3.94
N MET A 69 -5.15 -2.34 -4.62
CA MET A 69 -3.82 -2.26 -4.04
C MET A 69 -3.09 -1.02 -4.57
N PRO A 70 -2.09 -0.50 -3.85
CA PRO A 70 -1.17 0.49 -4.41
C PRO A 70 -0.49 -0.01 -5.69
N VAL A 71 -0.22 0.89 -6.62
CA VAL A 71 0.70 0.62 -7.74
C VAL A 71 2.12 0.60 -7.19
N ILE A 72 2.73 -0.57 -7.12
CA ILE A 72 4.14 -0.73 -6.77
C ILE A 72 4.97 -0.72 -8.05
N LEU A 73 5.98 0.13 -8.11
CA LEU A 73 6.89 0.22 -9.26
C LEU A 73 7.90 -0.93 -9.23
N GLN A 74 8.23 -1.49 -10.40
CA GLN A 74 9.41 -2.35 -10.51
C GLN A 74 10.67 -1.47 -10.48
N THR A 75 11.77 -1.99 -9.94
CA THR A 75 13.02 -1.23 -9.82
C THR A 75 13.52 -0.75 -11.19
N GLU A 76 13.29 -1.54 -12.24
CA GLU A 76 13.65 -1.21 -13.62
C GLU A 76 12.83 -0.04 -14.19
N ASP A 77 11.65 0.25 -13.62
CA ASP A 77 10.75 1.32 -14.07
C ASP A 77 10.97 2.64 -13.31
N TYR A 78 11.89 2.70 -12.34
CA TYR A 78 12.09 3.88 -11.49
C TYR A 78 12.55 5.11 -12.28
N ASP A 79 13.56 4.93 -13.15
CA ASP A 79 14.09 6.02 -13.98
C ASP A 79 13.01 6.54 -14.93
N LEU A 80 12.24 5.63 -15.55
CA LEU A 80 11.12 6.00 -16.42
C LEU A 80 10.04 6.78 -15.66
N TRP A 81 9.71 6.38 -14.43
CA TRP A 81 8.69 7.06 -13.62
C TRP A 81 9.14 8.46 -13.16
N LEU A 82 10.44 8.66 -12.94
CA LEU A 82 11.02 9.92 -12.46
C LEU A 82 11.49 10.86 -13.57
N ASP A 83 11.55 10.40 -14.82
CA ASP A 83 12.06 11.19 -15.95
C ASP A 83 11.14 12.40 -16.26
N PRO A 84 11.60 13.65 -16.05
CA PRO A 84 10.82 14.84 -16.37
C PRO A 84 10.60 15.04 -17.88
N GLY A 85 11.35 14.34 -18.73
CA GLY A 85 11.14 14.30 -20.18
C GLY A 85 9.89 13.51 -20.59
N VAL A 86 9.37 12.65 -19.70
CA VAL A 86 8.16 11.86 -19.94
C VAL A 86 6.92 12.72 -19.72
N THR A 87 6.41 13.27 -20.81
CA THR A 87 5.23 14.17 -20.80
C THR A 87 3.93 13.50 -21.24
N LYS A 88 4.00 12.27 -21.74
CA LYS A 88 2.84 11.50 -22.22
C LYS A 88 2.53 10.36 -21.25
N PRO A 89 1.36 10.36 -20.57
CA PRO A 89 0.99 9.30 -19.62
C PRO A 89 1.03 7.88 -20.20
N ALA A 90 0.79 7.73 -21.51
CA ALA A 90 0.85 6.44 -22.20
C ALA A 90 2.23 5.76 -22.08
N LEU A 91 3.31 6.52 -21.92
CA LEU A 91 4.67 5.98 -21.77
C LEU A 91 4.88 5.27 -20.43
N VAL A 92 4.15 5.65 -19.38
CA VAL A 92 4.22 5.04 -18.04
C VAL A 92 3.04 4.13 -17.75
N ALA A 93 2.14 3.89 -18.72
CA ALA A 93 0.94 3.08 -18.51
C ALA A 93 1.27 1.64 -18.08
N ASN A 94 2.42 1.10 -18.52
CA ASN A 94 2.89 -0.22 -18.14
C ASN A 94 3.30 -0.34 -16.65
N CYS A 95 3.54 0.78 -15.99
CA CYS A 95 3.80 0.84 -14.55
C CYS A 95 2.49 0.66 -13.75
N LEU A 96 1.33 1.00 -14.33
CA LEU A 96 0.03 1.10 -13.64
C LEU A 96 -0.71 -0.25 -13.51
N LYS A 97 0.02 -1.32 -13.23
CA LYS A 97 -0.50 -2.69 -13.16
C LYS A 97 -0.28 -3.30 -11.76
N PRO A 98 -1.05 -4.33 -11.38
CA PRO A 98 -0.81 -5.03 -10.12
C PRO A 98 0.60 -5.64 -10.10
N PHE A 99 1.27 -5.55 -8.96
CA PHE A 99 2.61 -6.12 -8.79
C PHE A 99 2.57 -7.65 -8.74
N ASP A 100 3.70 -8.30 -9.04
CA ASP A 100 3.80 -9.76 -8.99
C ASP A 100 3.67 -10.28 -7.56
N ALA A 101 2.57 -10.98 -7.28
CA ALA A 101 2.27 -11.54 -5.97
C ALA A 101 3.35 -12.50 -5.45
N ARG A 102 4.13 -13.14 -6.35
CA ARG A 102 5.19 -14.09 -5.97
C ARG A 102 6.38 -13.43 -5.31
N LEU A 103 6.54 -12.12 -5.51
CA LEU A 103 7.63 -11.32 -4.94
C LEU A 103 7.21 -10.64 -3.63
N MET A 104 5.98 -10.88 -3.18
CA MET A 104 5.39 -10.20 -2.04
C MET A 104 5.09 -11.19 -0.91
N LYS A 105 5.00 -10.66 0.31
CA LYS A 105 4.49 -11.38 1.47
C LYS A 105 3.36 -10.59 2.12
N LYS A 106 2.50 -11.33 2.82
CA LYS A 106 1.38 -10.81 3.59
C LYS A 106 1.30 -11.58 4.88
N TYR A 107 1.24 -10.89 6.02
CA TYR A 107 1.08 -11.53 7.31
C TYR A 107 0.17 -10.71 8.24
N PRO A 108 -0.62 -11.39 9.10
CA PRO A 108 -1.51 -10.72 10.04
C PRO A 108 -0.74 -9.90 11.08
N VAL A 109 -1.23 -8.70 11.39
CA VAL A 109 -0.69 -7.82 12.44
C VAL A 109 -1.77 -7.41 13.44
N SER A 110 -1.35 -6.81 14.54
CA SER A 110 -2.26 -6.36 15.60
C SER A 110 -3.14 -5.19 15.15
N ALA A 111 -4.37 -5.11 15.69
CA ALA A 111 -5.27 -3.96 15.51
C ALA A 111 -4.73 -2.64 16.05
N ARG A 112 -3.59 -2.65 16.77
CA ARG A 112 -2.84 -1.45 17.18
C ARG A 112 -2.57 -0.51 16.01
N VAL A 113 -2.25 -1.05 14.83
CA VAL A 113 -1.91 -0.26 13.64
C VAL A 113 -3.05 0.65 13.15
N ASN A 114 -4.29 0.37 13.55
CA ASN A 114 -5.45 1.18 13.17
C ASN A 114 -5.55 2.51 13.96
N ARG A 115 -4.68 2.71 14.96
CA ARG A 115 -4.58 3.95 15.72
C ARG A 115 -3.28 4.65 15.33
N PRO A 116 -3.33 5.77 14.60
CA PRO A 116 -2.14 6.47 14.12
C PRO A 116 -1.17 6.94 15.22
N GLU A 117 -1.64 7.03 16.47
CA GLU A 117 -0.81 7.39 17.61
C GLU A 117 0.16 6.26 18.03
N ASN A 118 -0.06 5.04 17.53
CA ASN A 118 0.84 3.90 17.75
C ASN A 118 1.85 3.83 16.60
N ASP A 119 3.10 4.20 16.89
CA ASP A 119 4.21 4.22 15.94
C ASP A 119 5.41 3.46 16.51
N GLU A 120 5.16 2.20 16.87
CA GLU A 120 6.14 1.31 17.47
C GLU A 120 6.23 -0.03 16.73
N GLN A 121 7.36 -0.72 16.88
CA GLN A 121 7.64 -2.02 16.25
C GLN A 121 6.49 -3.04 16.36
N PRO A 122 5.77 -3.19 17.50
CA PRO A 122 4.59 -4.04 17.60
C PRO A 122 3.48 -3.83 16.56
N CYS A 123 3.38 -2.67 15.91
CA CYS A 123 2.40 -2.41 14.85
C CYS A 123 2.68 -3.22 13.57
N ALA A 124 3.96 -3.50 13.28
CA ALA A 124 4.41 -4.24 12.11
C ALA A 124 4.75 -5.71 12.41
N GLN A 125 4.67 -6.13 13.68
CA GLN A 125 5.00 -7.48 14.10
C GLN A 125 3.90 -8.47 13.73
N GLU A 126 4.29 -9.63 13.18
CA GLU A 126 3.37 -10.72 12.90
C GLU A 126 2.71 -11.26 14.18
N VAL A 127 1.40 -11.48 14.13
CA VAL A 127 0.60 -12.04 15.22
C VAL A 127 -0.31 -13.14 14.68
N PRO A 128 -0.80 -14.10 15.49
CA PRO A 128 -1.82 -15.04 15.02
C PRO A 128 -3.07 -14.34 14.48
N ALA A 129 -3.63 -14.87 13.38
CA ALA A 129 -4.86 -14.33 12.82
C ALA A 129 -6.04 -14.46 13.80
N ILE A 130 -6.89 -13.43 13.86
CA ILE A 130 -8.12 -13.43 14.64
C ILE A 130 -9.02 -14.56 14.14
N THR A 131 -9.29 -15.53 15.02
CA THR A 131 -10.24 -16.61 14.77
C THR A 131 -11.61 -16.20 15.27
N ILE A 132 -12.62 -16.25 14.41
CA ILE A 132 -14.01 -16.08 14.84
C ILE A 132 -14.52 -17.46 15.23
N ALA A 133 -14.87 -17.63 16.51
CA ALA A 133 -15.67 -18.77 16.91
C ALA A 133 -16.99 -18.71 16.13
N GLN A 134 -17.27 -19.73 15.32
CA GLN A 134 -18.57 -19.86 14.69
C GLN A 134 -19.59 -20.03 15.82
N THR A 135 -20.31 -18.95 16.14
CA THR A 135 -21.54 -19.08 16.93
C THR A 135 -22.53 -19.82 16.03
N LEU A 136 -22.62 -21.13 16.23
CA LEU A 136 -23.69 -21.95 15.68
C LEU A 136 -25.02 -21.35 16.19
N PHE A 137 -25.82 -20.84 15.26
CA PHE A 137 -27.25 -20.64 15.47
C PHE A 137 -27.99 -21.87 14.95
#